data_AF-X0Y2X9-F1
#
_entry.id   AF-X0Y2X9-F1
#
_cell.length_a   1.000
_cell.length_b   1.000
_cell.length_c   1.000
_cell.angle_alpha   90.00
_cell.angle_beta   90.00
_cell.angle_gamma   90.00
#
_symmetry.space_group_name_H-M   'P 1'
#
loop_
_entity.id
_entity.type
_entity.pdbx_description
1 polymer ?
#
loop_
_entity_poly.entity_id
_entity_poly.type
_entity_poly.pdbx_seq_one_letter_code
_entity_poly.pdbx_strand_id
1 'polypeptide(L)'
;GNSWASGLLVMKALPNGLGLSRYGFSVSKRVGKAVTRNRVKRLLREILRLTPLKPGWDIVFIARPVAATADYANLKKSVEGLLSRAKLLTGEYERLCLKVN
;
A
#
# COMPACT_ATOMS: atom_id res chain seq x y z
N GLY A 1 13.80 6.47 6.48
CA GLY A 1 12.64 5.58 6.25
C GLY A 1 13.00 4.57 5.20
N ASN A 2 12.59 3.32 5.38
CA ASN A 2 12.90 2.21 4.46
C ASN A 2 11.95 2.22 3.25
N SER A 3 12.36 1.53 2.19
CA SER A 3 11.66 1.56 0.89
C SER A 3 11.49 0.16 0.32
N TRP A 4 10.30 -0.13 -0.19
CA TRP A 4 9.98 -1.38 -0.88
C TRP A 4 9.27 -1.06 -2.18
N ALA A 5 9.52 -1.84 -3.22
CA ALA A 5 8.95 -1.61 -4.55
C ALA A 5 8.31 -2.87 -5.12
N SER A 6 7.24 -2.67 -5.89
CA SER A 6 6.63 -3.63 -6.80
C SER A 6 6.49 -2.97 -8.19
N GLY A 7 5.98 -3.72 -9.16
CA GLY A 7 5.68 -3.19 -10.50
C GLY A 7 4.60 -2.10 -10.50
N LEU A 8 3.68 -2.12 -9.53
CA LEU A 8 2.55 -1.17 -9.44
C LEU A 8 2.83 0.00 -8.48
N LEU A 9 3.53 -0.26 -7.39
CA LEU A 9 3.65 0.67 -6.26
C LEU A 9 5.08 0.75 -5.74
N VAL A 10 5.42 1.90 -5.14
CA VAL A 10 6.56 2.03 -4.22
C VAL A 10 6.01 2.40 -2.86
N MET A 11 6.43 1.70 -1.82
CA MET A 11 6.09 1.99 -0.44
C MET A 11 7.31 2.56 0.29
N LYS A 12 7.10 3.63 1.03
CA LYS A 12 8.05 4.16 2.02
C LYS A 12 7.42 3.99 3.40
N ALA A 13 8.19 3.56 4.39
CA ALA A 13 7.72 3.51 5.77
C ALA A 13 8.78 4.06 6.74
N LEU A 14 8.31 4.74 7.78
CA LEU A 14 9.12 5.28 8.85
C LEU A 14 8.41 5.06 10.19
N PRO A 15 9.09 4.62 11.26
CA PRO A 15 8.51 4.61 12.59
C PRO A 15 8.15 6.04 13.02
N ASN A 16 6.97 6.24 13.59
CA ASN A 16 6.49 7.57 13.98
C ASN A 16 6.36 7.75 15.51
N GLY A 17 6.56 6.67 16.30
CA GLY A 17 6.48 6.71 17.76
C GLY A 17 5.07 6.92 18.33
N LEU A 18 4.02 6.84 17.51
CA LEU A 18 2.63 7.03 17.92
C LEU A 18 1.93 5.67 18.16
N GLY A 19 0.82 5.68 18.90
CA GLY A 19 -0.05 4.51 19.07
C GLY A 19 -0.87 4.13 17.83
N LEU A 20 -0.69 4.82 16.71
CA LEU A 20 -1.44 4.64 15.47
C LEU A 20 -0.54 4.76 14.24
N SER A 21 -0.95 4.09 13.16
CA SER A 21 -0.28 4.18 11.87
C SER A 21 -1.02 5.14 10.95
N ARG A 22 -0.26 5.96 10.22
CA ARG A 22 -0.77 6.91 9.22
C ARG A 22 -0.36 6.43 7.84
N TYR A 23 -1.25 6.60 6.87
CA TYR A 23 -0.93 6.28 5.48
C TYR A 23 -1.32 7.40 4.51
N GLY A 24 -0.47 7.61 3.51
CA GLY A 24 -0.67 8.59 2.45
C GLY A 24 -0.48 7.98 1.07
N PHE A 25 -1.10 8.61 0.07
CA PHE A 25 -1.03 8.18 -1.32
C PHE A 25 -0.52 9.30 -2.21
N SER A 26 0.61 9.06 -2.89
CA SER A 26 1.14 9.93 -3.93
C SER A 26 0.83 9.33 -5.30
N VAL A 27 -0.03 10.00 -6.06
CA VAL A 27 -0.44 9.58 -7.41
C VAL A 27 -0.13 10.70 -8.39
N SER A 28 0.98 10.53 -9.13
CA SER A 28 1.49 11.56 -10.03
C SER A 28 0.59 11.77 -11.26
N LYS A 29 0.73 12.91 -11.94
CA LYS A 29 0.02 13.22 -13.20
C LYS A 29 0.29 12.17 -14.30
N ARG A 30 1.45 11.48 -14.25
CA ARG A 30 1.85 10.41 -15.19
C ARG A 30 0.98 9.15 -15.09
N VAL A 31 0.22 8.97 -14.01
CA VAL A 31 -0.75 7.86 -13.87
C VAL A 31 -2.01 8.10 -14.70
N GLY A 32 -2.31 9.36 -15.04
CA GLY A 32 -3.42 9.71 -15.93
C GLY A 32 -4.27 10.88 -15.44
N LYS A 33 -5.46 11.03 -16.04
CA LYS A 33 -6.43 12.09 -15.73
C LYS A 33 -6.92 11.99 -14.28
N ALA A 34 -7.57 13.05 -13.79
CA ALA A 34 -8.07 13.14 -12.42
C ALA A 34 -8.94 11.93 -12.02
N VAL A 35 -9.81 11.46 -12.93
CA VAL A 35 -10.70 10.31 -12.69
C VAL A 35 -9.90 9.04 -12.43
N THR A 36 -8.91 8.71 -13.28
CA THR A 36 -8.04 7.53 -13.12
C THR A 36 -7.25 7.61 -11.81
N ARG A 37 -6.65 8.77 -11.50
CA ARG A 37 -5.91 8.96 -10.25
C ARG A 37 -6.80 8.82 -9.01
N ASN A 38 -8.02 9.33 -9.08
CA ASN A 38 -8.99 9.21 -7.99
C ASN A 38 -9.49 7.78 -7.83
N ARG A 39 -9.68 7.02 -8.92
CA ARG A 39 -9.95 5.58 -8.87
C ARG A 39 -8.84 4.84 -8.14
N VAL A 40 -7.58 5.04 -8.53
CA VAL A 40 -6.43 4.39 -7.86
C VAL A 40 -6.39 4.74 -6.37
N LYS A 41 -6.54 6.03 -6.00
CA LYS A 41 -6.60 6.45 -4.59
C LYS A 41 -7.76 5.82 -3.82
N ARG A 42 -8.93 5.64 -4.45
CA ARG A 42 -10.10 4.99 -3.82
C ARG A 42 -9.81 3.51 -3.55
N LEU A 43 -9.28 2.79 -4.54
CA LEU A 43 -8.92 1.38 -4.38
C LEU A 43 -7.86 1.18 -3.30
N LEU A 44 -6.79 1.99 -3.30
CA LEU A 44 -5.74 1.90 -2.29
C LEU A 44 -6.24 2.21 -0.88
N ARG A 45 -7.14 3.20 -0.73
CA ARG A 45 -7.79 3.49 0.55
C ARG A 45 -8.61 2.31 1.05
N GLU A 46 -9.39 1.68 0.17
CA GLU A 46 -10.22 0.55 0.55
C GLU A 46 -9.39 -0.66 0.97
N ILE A 47 -8.30 -0.95 0.24
CA ILE A 47 -7.36 -2.01 0.59
C ILE A 47 -6.80 -1.76 2.00
N LEU A 48 -6.23 -0.58 2.26
CA LEU A 48 -5.65 -0.28 3.58
C LEU A 48 -6.68 -0.19 4.70
N ARG A 49 -7.94 0.16 4.42
CA ARG A 49 -9.03 0.12 5.40
C ARG A 49 -9.29 -1.31 5.89
N LEU A 50 -9.10 -2.30 5.02
CA LEU A 50 -9.33 -3.71 5.31
C LEU A 50 -8.05 -4.47 5.75
N THR A 51 -6.87 -3.85 5.61
CA THR A 51 -5.59 -4.47 5.97
C THR A 51 -5.18 -4.08 7.40
N PRO A 52 -5.04 -5.04 8.33
CA PRO A 52 -4.63 -4.76 9.70
C PRO A 52 -3.11 -4.51 9.79
N LEU A 53 -2.74 -3.28 10.15
CA LEU A 53 -1.36 -2.82 10.26
C LEU A 53 -0.92 -2.76 11.73
N LYS A 54 0.37 -3.05 11.97
CA LYS A 54 1.01 -2.73 13.25
C LYS A 54 0.96 -1.20 13.47
N PRO A 55 0.69 -0.72 14.70
CA PRO A 55 0.69 0.71 15.01
C PRO A 55 2.11 1.30 14.96
N GLY A 56 2.21 2.63 14.93
CA GLY A 56 3.49 3.33 15.06
C GLY A 56 4.25 3.60 13.77
N TRP A 57 3.58 3.62 12.62
CA TRP A 57 4.22 3.80 11.31
C TRP A 57 3.60 4.92 10.48
N ASP A 58 4.45 5.72 9.85
CA ASP A 58 4.09 6.59 8.73
C ASP A 58 4.42 5.89 7.41
N ILE A 59 3.39 5.64 6.61
CA ILE A 59 3.49 4.87 5.37
C ILE A 59 3.06 5.72 4.18
N VAL A 60 3.85 5.76 3.11
CA VAL A 60 3.49 6.45 1.88
C VAL A 60 3.55 5.46 0.72
N PHE A 61 2.42 5.32 0.01
CA PHE A 61 2.32 4.58 -1.23
C PHE A 61 2.40 5.52 -2.43
N ILE A 62 3.34 5.26 -3.32
CA ILE A 62 3.57 6.02 -4.55
C ILE A 62 3.14 5.15 -5.72
N ALA A 63 2.09 5.57 -6.44
CA ALA A 63 1.58 4.84 -7.59
C ALA A 63 2.45 5.06 -8.83
N ARG A 64 2.89 3.97 -9.45
CA ARG A 64 3.56 3.98 -10.76
C ARG A 64 2.52 4.13 -11.88
N PRO A 65 2.91 4.59 -13.09
CA PRO A 65 1.98 4.71 -14.22
C PRO A 65 1.20 3.43 -14.53
N VAL A 66 1.83 2.27 -14.36
CA VAL A 66 1.21 0.94 -14.57
C VAL A 66 0.01 0.69 -13.64
N ALA A 67 -0.06 1.34 -12.48
CA ALA A 67 -1.20 1.22 -11.57
C ALA A 67 -2.51 1.83 -12.13
N ALA A 68 -2.44 2.59 -13.23
CA ALA A 68 -3.61 3.21 -13.85
C ALA A 68 -4.66 2.21 -14.35
N THR A 69 -4.20 1.04 -14.83
CA THR A 69 -5.03 -0.01 -15.43
C THR A 69 -5.20 -1.22 -14.52
N ALA A 70 -4.53 -1.24 -13.36
CA ALA A 70 -4.64 -2.33 -12.40
C ALA A 70 -6.05 -2.41 -11.80
N ASP A 71 -6.53 -3.64 -11.64
CA ASP A 71 -7.75 -3.93 -10.89
C ASP A 71 -7.49 -3.95 -9.37
N TYR A 72 -8.56 -4.14 -8.61
CA TYR A 72 -8.49 -4.20 -7.15
C TYR A 72 -7.60 -5.35 -6.67
N ALA A 73 -7.71 -6.54 -7.28
CA ALA A 73 -7.00 -7.74 -6.85
C ALA A 73 -5.48 -7.58 -7.01
N ASN A 74 -5.02 -7.06 -8.15
CA ASN A 74 -3.60 -6.83 -8.41
C ASN A 74 -3.03 -5.72 -7.52
N LEU A 75 -3.80 -4.64 -7.28
CA LEU A 75 -3.40 -3.60 -6.33
C LEU A 75 -3.31 -4.15 -4.90
N LYS A 76 -4.29 -4.96 -4.47
CA LYS A 76 -4.32 -5.58 -3.15
C LYS A 76 -3.11 -6.49 -2.95
N LYS A 77 -2.85 -7.40 -3.90
CA LYS A 77 -1.67 -8.27 -3.88
C LYS A 77 -0.38 -7.47 -3.79
N SER A 78 -0.25 -6.39 -4.56
CA SER A 78 0.91 -5.52 -4.49
C SER A 78 1.07 -4.83 -3.13
N VAL A 79 -0.02 -4.34 -2.53
CA VAL A 79 0.02 -3.67 -1.21
C VAL A 79 0.40 -4.67 -0.11
N GLU A 80 -0.27 -5.81 -0.07
CA GLU A 80 -0.01 -6.87 0.92
C GLU A 80 1.42 -7.40 0.81
N GLY A 81 1.91 -7.64 -0.41
CA GLY A 81 3.29 -8.07 -0.64
C GLY A 81 4.35 -7.03 -0.24
N LEU A 82 4.02 -5.73 -0.29
CA LEU A 82 4.90 -4.67 0.21
C LEU A 82 4.91 -4.62 1.75
N LEU A 83 3.73 -4.68 2.37
CA LEU A 83 3.56 -4.64 3.81
C LEU A 83 4.13 -5.89 4.51
N SER A 84 3.93 -7.07 3.91
CA SER A 84 4.48 -8.34 4.39
C SER A 84 6.00 -8.33 4.36
N ARG A 85 6.63 -7.89 3.25
CA ARG A 85 8.09 -7.76 3.17
C ARG A 85 8.67 -6.73 4.15
N ALA A 86 7.88 -5.74 4.53
CA ALA A 86 8.25 -4.77 5.55
C ALA A 86 7.92 -5.24 6.98
N LYS A 87 7.29 -6.40 7.15
CA LYS A 87 6.79 -6.95 8.43
C LYS A 87 5.85 -6.01 9.17
N LEU A 88 5.03 -5.25 8.44
CA LEU A 88 4.11 -4.24 8.97
C LEU A 88 2.68 -4.75 9.18
N LEU A 89 2.39 -5.98 8.77
CA LEU A 89 1.09 -6.62 8.98
C LEU A 89 0.98 -7.14 10.42
N THR A 90 -0.24 -7.15 10.97
CA THR A 90 -0.48 -7.76 12.30
C THR A 90 -0.30 -9.29 12.21
N GLY A 91 0.13 -9.94 13.31
CA GLY A 91 0.66 -11.31 13.29
C GLY A 91 -0.27 -12.39 12.71
N GLU A 92 -1.59 -12.29 12.90
CA GLU A 92 -2.55 -13.24 12.29
C GLU A 92 -2.66 -13.06 10.77
N TYR A 93 -2.60 -11.80 10.32
CA TYR A 93 -2.70 -11.44 8.91
C TYR A 93 -1.41 -11.71 8.14
N GLU A 94 -0.26 -11.55 8.81
CA GLU A 94 1.05 -11.88 8.24
C GLU A 94 1.14 -13.36 7.85
N ARG A 95 0.60 -14.26 8.69
CA ARG A 95 0.51 -15.71 8.38
C ARG A 95 -0.43 -16.01 7.21
N LEU A 96 -1.53 -15.27 7.08
CA LEU A 96 -2.48 -15.45 5.98
C LEU A 96 -1.86 -15.02 4.64
N CYS A 97 -1.21 -13.86 4.60
CA CYS A 97 -0.57 -13.35 3.38
C CYS A 97 0.61 -14.20 2.91
N LEU A 98 1.35 -14.83 3.82
CA LEU A 98 2.45 -15.73 3.48
C LEU A 98 1.98 -17.09 2.91
N LYS A 99 0.72 -17.48 3.14
CA LYS A 99 0.13 -18.71 2.59
C LYS A 99 -0.52 -18.53 1.21
N VAL A 100 -0.75 -17.30 0.79
CA VAL A 100 -1.49 -16.93 -0.45
C VAL A 100 -0.54 -16.47 -1.57
N ASN A 101 0.72 -16.16 -1.25
CA ASN A 101 1.79 -15.96 -2.22
C ASN A 101 2.51 -17.27 -2.52
#